data_AF-A0A2I1DI72-F1
#
_entry.id   AF-A0A2I1DI72-F1
#
_cell.length_a   1.000
_cell.length_b   1.000
_cell.length_c   1.000
_cell.angle_alpha   90.00
_cell.angle_beta   90.00
_cell.angle_gamma   90.00
#
_symmetry.space_group_name_H-M   'P 1'
#
loop_
_entity.id
_entity.type
_entity.pdbx_description
1 polymer ?
#
loop_
_entity_poly.entity_id
_entity_poly.type
_entity_poly.pdbx_seq_one_letter_code
_entity_poly.pdbx_strand_id
1 'polypeptide(L)' 'MAERGSYVQQAARFKKTTDDVKAPQRVEQVIAKVMSLSRELGANPSVTEQVYRAMISGFINEELAEHAAISHANAKP' A
#
# COMPACT_ATOMS: atom_id res chain seq x y z
N MET A 1 5.75 10.92 -21.18
CA MET A 1 5.42 9.58 -20.63
C MET A 1 6.59 9.05 -19.78
N ALA A 2 7.09 9.81 -18.80
CA ALA A 2 8.23 9.39 -17.98
C ALA A 2 8.24 9.97 -16.54
N GLU A 3 7.21 10.73 -16.13
CA GLU A 3 7.32 11.55 -14.91
C GLU A 3 6.35 11.15 -13.79
N ARG A 4 5.67 10.00 -13.92
CA ARG A 4 4.83 9.43 -12.84
C ARG A 4 5.39 8.14 -12.22
N GLY A 5 6.58 7.69 -12.63
CA GLY A 5 7.25 6.54 -12.03
C GLY A 5 8.11 6.90 -10.80
N SER A 6 8.60 8.13 -10.72
CA SER A 6 9.61 8.52 -9.72
C SER A 6 9.05 8.70 -8.30
N TYR A 7 7.77 9.10 -8.16
CA TYR A 7 7.16 9.31 -6.86
C TYR A 7 6.88 8.01 -6.09
N VAL A 8 6.68 6.90 -6.79
CA VAL A 8 6.45 5.59 -6.15
C VAL A 8 7.77 4.99 -5.62
N GLN A 9 8.89 5.22 -6.33
CA GLN A 9 10.20 4.72 -5.90
C GLN A 9 10.78 5.46 -4.69
N GLN A 10 10.45 6.74 -4.47
CA GLN A 10 10.97 7.46 -3.29
C GLN A 10 10.30 7.04 -1.99
N ALA A 11 9.04 6.56 -2.03
CA ALA A 11 8.36 6.02 -0.85
C ALA A 11 8.93 4.66 -0.40
N ALA A 12 9.49 3.88 -1.34
CA ALA A 12 10.11 2.59 -1.04
C ALA A 12 11.43 2.71 -0.26
N ARG A 13 12.13 3.86 -0.37
CA ARG A 13 13.41 4.08 0.34
C ARG A 13 13.26 4.41 1.83
N PHE A 14 12.05 4.66 2.32
CA PHE A 14 11.82 5.05 3.72
C PHE A 14 11.41 3.90 4.66
N LYS A 15 11.14 2.69 4.15
CA LYS A 15 10.67 1.57 4.98
C LYS A 15 11.80 0.63 5.32
N LYS A 16 12.52 0.98 6.38
CA LYS A 16 13.54 0.14 7.00
C LYS A 16 12.99 -0.44 8.30
N THR A 17 11.92 -1.24 8.22
CA THR A 17 11.54 -2.29 9.20
C THR A 17 10.17 -2.90 8.87
N THR A 18 10.08 -4.21 9.07
CA THR A 18 8.95 -5.09 8.79
C THR A 18 7.70 -4.80 9.65
N ASP A 19 7.81 -3.98 10.70
CA ASP A 19 6.69 -3.49 11.53
C ASP A 19 5.89 -2.36 10.86
N ASP A 20 6.47 -1.68 9.87
CA ASP A 20 5.81 -0.59 9.12
C ASP A 20 4.87 -1.11 8.02
N VAL A 21 4.89 -2.43 7.76
CA VAL A 21 4.12 -3.11 6.70
C VAL A 21 2.62 -3.08 6.99
N LYS A 22 2.21 -3.04 8.27
CA LYS A 22 0.79 -3.04 8.65
C LYS A 22 0.23 -1.68 9.05
N ALA A 23 1.07 -0.64 9.17
CA ALA A 23 0.79 0.69 9.76
C ALA A 23 -0.71 1.10 9.71
N PRO A 24 -1.54 0.66 10.67
CA PRO A 24 -2.99 0.69 10.51
C PRO A 24 -3.53 2.11 10.50
N GLN A 25 -2.86 3.02 11.21
CA GLN A 25 -3.16 4.45 11.21
C GLN A 25 -2.99 5.09 9.82
N ARG A 26 -1.97 4.68 9.04
CA ARG A 26 -1.75 5.23 7.70
C ARG A 26 -2.81 4.75 6.72
N VAL A 27 -3.24 3.49 6.83
CA VAL A 27 -4.33 2.94 6.02
C VAL A 27 -5.62 3.72 6.27
N GLU A 28 -6.00 3.93 7.55
CA GLU A 28 -7.22 4.67 7.87
C GLU A 28 -7.17 6.14 7.42
N GLN A 29 -6.00 6.79 7.46
CA GLN A 29 -5.82 8.14 6.89
C GLN A 29 -6.06 8.19 5.38
N VAL A 30 -5.54 7.19 4.65
CA VAL A 30 -5.78 7.07 3.20
C VAL A 30 -7.26 6.82 2.92
N ILE A 31 -7.90 5.91 3.66
CA ILE A 31 -9.33 5.61 3.51
C ILE A 31 -10.20 6.85 3.77
N ALA A 32 -9.94 7.59 4.85
CA ALA A 32 -10.67 8.82 5.15
C ALA A 32 -10.54 9.85 4.03
N LYS A 33 -9.32 10.04 3.49
CA LYS A 33 -9.06 10.96 2.38
C LYS A 33 -9.81 10.57 1.10
N VAL A 34 -9.76 9.30 0.70
CA VAL A 34 -10.41 8.86 -0.55
C VAL A 34 -11.92 8.85 -0.42
N MET A 35 -12.47 8.60 0.78
CA MET A 35 -13.90 8.75 1.03
C MET A 35 -14.36 10.21 0.92
N SER A 36 -13.58 11.18 1.44
CA SER A 36 -13.89 12.62 1.24
C SER A 36 -13.91 12.96 -0.24
N LEU A 37 -12.85 12.58 -0.96
CA LEU A 37 -12.72 12.84 -2.39
C LEU A 37 -13.84 12.17 -3.20
N SER A 38 -14.26 10.95 -2.82
CA SER A 38 -15.39 10.28 -3.46
C SER A 38 -16.68 11.09 -3.34
N ARG A 39 -16.95 11.67 -2.16
CA ARG A 39 -18.14 12.52 -1.96
C ARG A 39 -18.05 13.79 -2.79
N GLU A 40 -16.88 14.43 -2.82
CA GLU A 40 -16.63 15.66 -3.59
C GLU A 40 -16.81 15.45 -5.10
N LEU A 41 -16.39 14.28 -5.62
CA LEU A 41 -16.47 13.93 -7.04
C LEU A 41 -17.81 13.26 -7.44
N GLY A 42 -18.74 13.06 -6.51
CA GLY A 42 -20.01 12.37 -6.77
C GLY A 42 -19.88 10.86 -7.01
N ALA A 43 -18.74 10.26 -6.64
CA ALA A 43 -18.54 8.82 -6.65
C ALA A 43 -19.13 8.16 -5.38
N ASN A 44 -19.39 6.84 -5.44
CA ASN A 44 -19.91 6.09 -4.30
C ASN A 44 -18.80 5.81 -3.26
N PRO A 45 -18.85 6.40 -2.05
CA PRO A 45 -17.76 6.27 -1.07
C PRO A 45 -17.55 4.83 -0.57
N SER A 46 -18.61 4.03 -0.52
CA SER A 46 -18.53 2.63 -0.10
C SER A 46 -17.79 1.76 -1.12
N VAL A 47 -18.01 2.03 -2.42
CA VAL A 47 -17.27 1.34 -3.49
C VAL A 47 -15.81 1.79 -3.48
N THR A 48 -15.54 3.09 -3.35
CA THR A 48 -14.18 3.63 -3.29
C THR A 48 -13.39 3.05 -2.12
N GLU A 49 -13.98 2.98 -0.93
CA GLU A 49 -13.34 2.37 0.24
C GLU A 49 -12.97 0.90 -0.01
N GLN A 50 -13.89 0.09 -0.52
CA GLN A 50 -13.65 -1.34 -0.77
C GLN A 50 -12.51 -1.56 -1.76
N VAL A 51 -12.47 -0.78 -2.85
CA VAL A 51 -11.40 -0.86 -3.85
C VAL A 51 -10.05 -0.51 -3.23
N TYR A 52 -9.98 0.58 -2.45
CA TYR A 52 -8.72 0.98 -1.81
C TYR A 52 -8.26 -0.02 -0.75
N ARG A 53 -9.17 -0.57 0.07
CA ARG A 53 -8.83 -1.62 1.06
C ARG A 53 -8.31 -2.88 0.40
N ALA A 54 -8.95 -3.34 -0.68
CA ALA A 54 -8.50 -4.50 -1.44
C ALA A 54 -7.11 -4.27 -2.05
N MET A 55 -6.89 -3.11 -2.67
CA MET A 55 -5.60 -2.73 -3.26
C MET A 55 -4.48 -2.68 -2.22
N ILE A 56 -4.71 -2.01 -1.08
CA ILE A 56 -3.73 -1.94 0.02
C ILE A 56 -3.41 -3.34 0.54
N SER A 57 -4.43 -4.18 0.73
CA SER A 57 -4.24 -5.56 1.21
C SER A 57 -3.45 -6.41 0.21
N GLY A 58 -3.69 -6.21 -1.09
CA GLY A 58 -2.93 -6.86 -2.16
C GLY A 58 -1.44 -6.53 -2.09
N PHE A 59 -1.08 -5.25 -1.99
CA PHE A 59 0.31 -4.81 -1.89
C PHE A 59 0.99 -5.30 -0.62
N ILE A 60 0.30 -5.31 0.52
CA ILE A 60 0.84 -5.88 1.77
C ILE A 60 1.15 -7.37 1.61
N ASN A 61 0.24 -8.12 0.99
CA ASN A 61 0.44 -9.56 0.78
C ASN A 61 1.59 -9.84 -0.20
N GLU A 62 1.73 -9.03 -1.25
CA GLU A 62 2.84 -9.11 -2.20
C GLU A 62 4.18 -8.81 -1.52
N GLU A 63 4.26 -7.74 -0.72
CA GLU A 63 5.44 -7.36 0.06
C GLU A 63 5.83 -8.47 1.05
N LEU A 64 4.85 -9.05 1.78
CA LEU A 64 5.08 -10.18 2.68
C LEU A 64 5.59 -11.42 1.94
N ALA A 65 5.06 -11.72 0.76
CA ALA A 65 5.49 -12.86 -0.05
C ALA A 65 6.92 -12.68 -0.57
N GLU A 66 7.28 -11.47 -1.00
CA GLU A 66 8.64 -11.14 -1.44
C GLU A 66 9.64 -11.21 -0.28
N HIS A 67 9.29 -10.67 0.89
CA HIS A 67 10.10 -10.79 2.11
C HIS A 67 10.29 -12.26 2.55
N ALA A 68 9.26 -13.08 2.43
CA ALA A 68 9.34 -14.51 2.73
C ALA A 68 10.27 -15.23 1.74
N ALA A 69 10.18 -14.93 0.44
CA ALA A 69 11.03 -15.50 -0.59
C ALA A 69 12.52 -15.13 -0.41
N ILE A 70 12.81 -13.87 -0.06
CA ILE A 70 14.18 -13.40 0.23
C ILE A 70 14.73 -14.04 1.51
N SER A 71 13.90 -14.16 2.56
CA SER A 71 14.29 -14.84 3.80
C SER A 71 14.61 -16.33 3.56
N HIS A 72 13.89 -16.98 2.65
CA HIS A 72 14.14 -18.38 2.26
C HIS A 72 15.38 -18.55 1.37
N ALA A 73 15.68 -17.57 0.50
CA ALA A 73 16.87 -17.60 -0.36
C ALA A 73 18.18 -17.42 0.42
N ASN A 74 18.17 -16.63 1.50
CA ASN A 74 19.32 -16.46 2.39
C ASN A 74 19.51 -17.60 3.42
N ALA A 75 18.60 -18.58 3.44
CA ALA A 75 18.63 -19.71 4.38
C ALA A 75 19.07 -21.04 3.74
N LYS A 76 19.56 -21.03 2.49
CA LYS A 76 20.08 -22.23 1.82
C LYS A 76 21.62 -22.23 1.92
N PRO A 77 22.24 -23.33 2.42
CA PRO A 77 23.70 -23.41 2.64
C PRO A 77 24.51 -23.39 1.33
#